data_AF-A0A7L5YXX2-F1
#
_entry.id   AF-A0A7L5YXX2-F1
#
_cell.length_a   1.000
_cell.length_b   1.000
_cell.length_c   1.000
_cell.angle_alpha   90.00
_cell.angle_beta   90.00
_cell.angle_gamma   90.00
#
_symmetry.space_group_name_H-M   'P 1'
#
loop_
_entity.id
_entity.type
_entity.pdbx_description
1 polymer ?
#
loop_
_entity_poly.entity_id
_entity_poly.type
_entity_poly.pdbx_seq_one_letter_code
_entity_poly.pdbx_strand_id
1 'polypeptide(L)'
;MEQIKDAPADFKAFVSRKAAKAAADCPEAAHGITVNMVRTDGFAVGAVNSCGGYVALWARTANTGGNPGKWKQIIGTQDAWACAPLRKHKVPSVLVDGRCFDYSGDHKEHEYNQP
;
A
#
# COMPACT_ATOMS: atom_id res chain seq x y z
N MET A 1 -12.52 11.21 -1.95
CA MET A 1 -11.19 10.66 -2.25
C MET A 1 -10.17 11.73 -1.90
N GLU A 2 -9.33 11.50 -0.88
CA GLU A 2 -8.28 12.46 -0.50
C GLU A 2 -7.10 12.32 -1.45
N GLN A 3 -6.80 13.40 -2.17
CA GLN A 3 -5.66 13.47 -3.07
C GLN A 3 -4.36 13.55 -2.24
N ILE A 4 -3.23 13.12 -2.81
CA ILE A 4 -1.92 13.17 -2.12
C ILE A 4 -1.58 14.56 -1.54
N LYS A 5 -2.12 15.63 -2.13
CA LYS A 5 -1.97 17.02 -1.66
C LYS A 5 -2.53 17.23 -0.26
N ASP A 6 -3.58 16.50 0.13
CA ASP A 6 -4.25 16.61 1.42
C ASP A 6 -3.74 15.56 2.43
N ALA A 7 -2.87 14.64 1.97
CA ALA A 7 -2.34 13.58 2.81
C ALA A 7 -1.46 14.12 3.97
N PRO A 8 -1.38 13.38 5.10
CA PRO A 8 -0.51 13.73 6.23
C PRO A 8 0.94 13.98 5.80
N ALA A 9 1.60 14.96 6.44
CA ALA A 9 2.98 15.34 6.09
C ALA A 9 3.98 14.18 6.25
N ASP A 10 3.78 13.33 7.25
CA ASP A 10 4.62 12.15 7.47
C ASP A 10 4.42 11.07 6.40
N PHE A 11 3.19 10.92 5.87
CA PHE A 11 2.90 10.07 4.73
C PHE A 11 3.58 10.62 3.46
N LYS A 12 3.46 11.92 3.19
CA LYS A 12 4.15 12.58 2.06
C LYS A 12 5.66 12.34 2.14
N ALA A 13 6.27 12.54 3.31
CA ALA A 13 7.69 12.26 3.52
C ALA A 13 8.04 10.78 3.31
N PHE A 14 7.17 9.85 3.72
CA PHE A 14 7.35 8.42 3.48
C PHE A 14 7.36 8.08 1.99
N VAL A 15 6.39 8.56 1.21
CA VAL A 15 6.33 8.28 -0.23
C VAL A 15 7.46 8.98 -1.00
N SER A 16 7.88 10.18 -0.60
CA SER A 16 9.05 10.85 -1.19
C SER A 16 10.33 10.03 -1.02
N ARG A 17 10.57 9.45 0.17
CA ARG A 17 11.72 8.54 0.39
C ARG A 17 11.63 7.28 -0.45
N LYS A 18 10.42 6.73 -0.63
CA LYS A 18 10.18 5.58 -1.50
C LYS A 18 10.44 5.92 -2.98
N ALA A 19 10.02 7.08 -3.44
CA ALA A 19 10.29 7.56 -4.81
C ALA A 19 11.80 7.74 -5.05
N ALA A 20 12.52 8.35 -4.11
CA ALA A 20 13.97 8.48 -4.20
C ALA A 20 14.68 7.12 -4.25
N LYS A 21 14.20 6.13 -3.47
CA LYS A 21 14.72 4.77 -3.53
C LYS A 21 14.43 4.10 -4.89
N ALA A 22 13.21 4.22 -5.41
CA ALA A 22 12.85 3.69 -6.72
C ALA A 22 13.74 4.29 -7.84
N ALA A 23 14.03 5.59 -7.76
CA ALA A 23 14.95 6.26 -8.68
C ALA A 23 16.38 5.71 -8.58
N ALA A 24 16.88 5.48 -7.36
CA ALA A 24 18.22 4.96 -7.13
C ALA A 24 18.35 3.50 -7.58
N ASP A 25 17.33 2.67 -7.35
CA ASP A 25 17.33 1.25 -7.72
C ASP A 25 17.16 1.05 -9.24
N CYS A 26 16.54 2.02 -9.96
CA CYS A 26 16.24 1.93 -11.38
C CYS A 26 16.44 3.28 -12.11
N PRO A 27 17.68 3.77 -12.25
CA PRO A 27 17.96 5.14 -12.68
C PRO A 27 17.65 5.40 -14.16
N GLU A 28 17.77 4.38 -15.03
CA GLU A 28 17.61 4.53 -16.48
C GLU A 28 16.19 4.27 -16.99
N ALA A 29 15.26 3.88 -16.11
CA ALA A 29 13.85 3.69 -16.47
C ALA A 29 12.96 4.72 -15.77
N ALA A 30 11.71 4.81 -16.24
CA ALA A 30 10.68 5.56 -15.53
C ALA A 30 10.54 5.01 -14.10
N HIS A 31 10.67 5.90 -13.13
CA HIS A 31 10.57 5.58 -11.70
C HIS A 31 9.67 6.59 -11.00
N GLY A 32 9.00 6.16 -9.93
CA GLY A 32 8.13 7.03 -9.17
C GLY A 32 7.14 6.31 -8.28
N ILE A 33 6.33 7.09 -7.58
CA ILE A 33 5.24 6.60 -6.74
C ILE A 33 3.96 7.32 -7.17
N THR A 34 2.93 6.55 -7.46
CA THR A 34 1.56 7.05 -7.61
C THR A 34 0.78 6.66 -6.37
N VAL A 35 0.04 7.60 -5.79
CA VAL A 35 -0.86 7.33 -4.66
C VAL A 35 -2.29 7.45 -5.14
N ASN A 36 -3.04 6.34 -5.04
CA ASN A 36 -4.43 6.28 -5.50
C ASN A 36 -5.39 6.70 -4.39
N MET A 37 -5.14 6.26 -3.15
CA MET A 37 -5.95 6.63 -1.99
C MET A 37 -5.11 6.66 -0.71
N VAL A 38 -5.39 7.62 0.16
CA VAL A 38 -4.91 7.68 1.54
C VAL A 38 -6.14 7.82 2.43
N ARG A 39 -6.20 7.05 3.50
CA ARG A 39 -7.26 7.09 4.51
C ARG A 39 -6.73 7.64 5.84
N THR A 40 -7.61 8.32 6.57
CA THR A 40 -7.31 8.90 7.89
C THR A 40 -7.05 7.85 8.97
N ASP A 41 -7.55 6.63 8.79
CA ASP A 41 -7.33 5.48 9.68
C ASP A 41 -5.94 4.81 9.52
N GLY A 42 -5.08 5.38 8.66
CA GLY A 42 -3.69 4.95 8.55
C GLY A 42 -3.45 3.86 7.51
N PHE A 43 -4.29 3.77 6.48
CA PHE A 43 -4.04 2.95 5.30
C PHE A 43 -3.91 3.78 4.03
N ALA A 44 -3.13 3.31 3.07
CA ALA A 44 -3.01 3.90 1.75
C ALA A 44 -2.72 2.83 0.70
N VAL A 45 -3.12 3.11 -0.55
CA VAL A 45 -2.85 2.26 -1.71
C VAL A 45 -2.30 3.09 -2.87
N GLY A 46 -1.41 2.49 -3.63
CA GLY A 46 -0.82 3.13 -4.79
C GLY A 46 0.01 2.17 -5.63
N ALA A 47 0.87 2.74 -6.46
CA ALA A 47 1.81 2.00 -7.29
C ALA A 47 3.23 2.53 -7.09
N VAL A 48 4.19 1.62 -7.12
CA VAL A 48 5.62 1.90 -7.17
C VAL A 48 6.10 1.54 -8.55
N ASN A 49 6.68 2.50 -9.27
CA ASN A 49 7.36 2.24 -10.53
C ASN A 49 8.87 2.19 -10.28
N SER A 50 9.48 1.02 -10.52
CA SER A 50 10.90 0.74 -10.34
C SER A 50 11.24 -0.53 -11.11
N CYS A 51 11.65 -0.42 -12.38
CA CYS A 51 12.04 -1.56 -13.22
C CYS A 51 10.96 -2.66 -13.31
N GLY A 52 9.74 -2.29 -13.72
CA GLY A 52 8.59 -3.21 -13.86
C GLY A 52 7.42 -2.84 -12.94
N GLY A 53 7.74 -2.31 -11.76
CA GLY A 53 6.75 -1.74 -10.84
C GLY A 53 5.79 -2.75 -10.21
N TYR A 54 4.97 -2.27 -9.28
CA TYR A 54 3.99 -3.07 -8.55
C TYR A 54 2.94 -2.18 -7.87
N VAL A 55 1.76 -2.74 -7.59
CA VAL A 55 0.80 -2.10 -6.69
C VAL A 55 1.20 -2.35 -5.24
N ALA A 56 1.01 -1.36 -4.39
CA ALA A 56 1.47 -1.39 -3.02
C ALA A 56 0.39 -0.92 -2.05
N LEU A 57 0.29 -1.62 -0.93
CA LEU A 57 -0.47 -1.20 0.24
C LEU A 57 0.49 -0.75 1.33
N TRP A 58 0.19 0.41 1.90
CA TRP A 58 0.90 0.98 3.02
C TRP A 58 -0.02 1.11 4.21
N ALA A 59 0.52 0.86 5.39
CA ALA A 59 -0.19 1.07 6.64
C ALA A 59 0.71 1.75 7.67
N ARG A 60 0.08 2.52 8.56
CA ARG A 60 0.72 3.09 9.72
C ARG A 60 0.84 2.02 10.80
N THR A 61 2.01 1.90 11.42
CA THR A 61 2.19 1.01 12.58
C THR A 61 1.37 1.51 13.77
N ALA A 62 1.12 0.64 14.74
CA ALA A 62 0.53 1.07 16.00
C ALA A 62 1.39 2.15 16.68
N ASN A 63 0.73 3.08 17.35
CA ASN A 63 1.38 4.04 18.24
C ASN A 63 1.94 3.28 19.45
N THR A 64 3.19 3.51 19.81
CA THR A 64 3.82 2.92 21.00
C THR A 64 4.41 4.02 21.87
N GLY A 65 4.05 4.01 23.15
CA GLY A 65 4.61 4.95 24.14
C GLY A 65 4.44 6.44 23.77
N GLY A 66 3.27 6.82 23.23
CA GLY A 66 2.97 8.21 22.86
C GLY A 66 3.57 8.69 21.53
N ASN A 67 4.34 7.86 20.83
CA ASN A 67 4.86 8.22 19.51
C ASN A 67 3.87 7.88 18.39
N PRO A 68 3.70 8.76 17.39
CA PRO A 68 2.93 8.44 16.21
C PRO A 68 3.57 7.26 15.48
N GLY A 69 2.75 6.31 15.05
CA GLY A 69 3.16 5.17 14.26
C GLY A 69 3.80 5.60 12.94
N LYS A 70 4.70 4.76 12.42
CA LYS A 70 5.41 5.02 11.16
C LYS A 70 4.69 4.34 10.01
N TRP A 71 4.66 4.99 8.86
CA TRP A 71 4.19 4.37 7.62
C TRP A 71 5.17 3.29 7.16
N LYS A 72 4.62 2.15 6.74
CA LYS A 72 5.37 1.05 6.14
C LYS A 72 4.57 0.43 5.00
N GLN A 73 5.27 -0.21 4.07
CA GLN A 73 4.64 -1.11 3.10
C GLN A 73 4.29 -2.41 3.79
N ILE A 74 3.04 -2.85 3.64
CA ILE A 74 2.55 -4.11 4.20
C ILE A 74 2.38 -5.17 3.12
N ILE A 75 2.04 -4.76 1.89
CA ILE A 75 1.87 -5.66 0.74
C ILE A 75 2.40 -4.95 -0.50
N GLY A 76 3.07 -5.67 -1.38
CA GLY A 76 3.40 -5.24 -2.74
C GLY A 76 3.24 -6.44 -3.67
N THR A 77 2.60 -6.24 -4.83
CA THR A 77 2.35 -7.33 -5.78
C THR A 77 2.18 -6.79 -7.21
N GLN A 78 2.46 -7.63 -8.20
CA GLN A 78 2.09 -7.40 -9.60
C GLN A 78 0.84 -8.19 -9.99
N ASP A 79 0.40 -9.10 -9.13
CA ASP A 79 -0.76 -9.98 -9.32
C ASP A 79 -1.97 -9.52 -8.48
N ALA A 80 -2.95 -10.40 -8.33
CA ALA A 80 -4.08 -10.20 -7.42
C ALA A 80 -3.63 -10.06 -5.95
N TRP A 81 -4.43 -9.34 -5.16
CA TRP A 81 -4.17 -9.21 -3.73
C TRP A 81 -4.41 -10.53 -3.01
N ALA A 82 -3.40 -11.07 -2.32
CA ALA A 82 -3.57 -12.29 -1.56
C ALA A 82 -4.47 -12.08 -0.32
N CYS A 83 -5.44 -12.98 -0.11
CA CYS A 83 -6.39 -12.86 1.00
C CYS A 83 -5.72 -12.88 2.38
N ALA A 84 -4.74 -13.76 2.59
CA ALA A 84 -4.08 -13.95 3.88
C ALA A 84 -3.40 -12.67 4.42
N PRO A 85 -2.51 -11.98 3.67
CA PRO A 85 -1.91 -10.74 4.16
C PRO A 85 -2.92 -9.60 4.33
N LEU A 86 -3.95 -9.51 3.47
CA LEU A 86 -5.02 -8.52 3.65
C LEU A 86 -5.73 -8.70 4.99
N ARG A 87 -6.17 -9.93 5.31
CA ARG A 87 -6.80 -10.27 6.59
C ARG A 87 -5.85 -10.03 7.77
N LYS A 88 -4.58 -10.44 7.66
CA LYS A 88 -3.56 -10.24 8.71
C LYS A 88 -3.38 -8.77 9.07
N HIS A 89 -3.40 -7.89 8.07
CA HIS A 89 -3.22 -6.46 8.25
C HIS A 89 -4.54 -5.70 8.41
N LYS A 90 -5.69 -6.39 8.36
CA LYS A 90 -7.03 -5.80 8.43
C LYS A 90 -7.20 -4.65 7.44
N VAL A 91 -6.75 -4.87 6.20
CA VAL A 91 -6.79 -3.85 5.15
C VAL A 91 -8.24 -3.53 4.79
N PRO A 92 -8.69 -2.26 4.79
CA PRO A 92 -10.04 -1.93 4.38
C PRO A 92 -10.33 -2.38 2.94
N SER A 93 -11.46 -3.05 2.74
CA SER A 93 -11.83 -3.67 1.45
C SER A 93 -11.91 -2.68 0.30
N VAL A 94 -12.28 -1.43 0.59
CA VAL A 94 -12.35 -0.35 -0.41
C VAL A 94 -11.00 -0.02 -1.05
N LEU A 95 -9.87 -0.40 -0.43
CA LEU A 95 -8.54 -0.20 -1.01
C LEU A 95 -8.16 -1.27 -2.04
N VAL A 96 -8.91 -2.36 -2.10
CA VAL A 96 -8.60 -3.55 -2.92
C VAL A 96 -9.82 -4.04 -3.70
N ASP A 97 -10.76 -3.13 -4.00
CA ASP A 97 -11.99 -3.40 -4.75
C ASP A 97 -12.84 -4.55 -4.20
N GLY A 98 -12.75 -4.80 -2.89
CA GLY A 98 -13.52 -5.84 -2.21
C GLY A 98 -13.22 -7.27 -2.64
N ARG A 99 -12.07 -7.54 -3.25
CA ARG A 99 -11.71 -8.87 -3.75
C ARG A 99 -10.28 -9.26 -3.38
N CYS A 100 -10.06 -10.55 -3.21
CA CYS A 100 -8.73 -11.11 -2.96
C CYS A 100 -8.61 -12.52 -3.53
N PHE A 101 -7.40 -12.98 -3.79
CA PHE A 101 -7.13 -14.34 -4.25
C PHE A 101 -6.55 -15.20 -3.13
N ASP A 102 -7.09 -16.41 -2.94
CA ASP A 102 -6.57 -17.36 -1.95
C ASP A 102 -5.55 -18.31 -2.57
N TYR A 103 -4.30 -17.87 -2.62
CA TYR A 103 -3.16 -18.67 -3.09
C TYR A 103 -2.84 -19.88 -2.19
N SER A 104 -3.35 -19.93 -0.97
CA SER A 104 -3.06 -21.00 0.00
C SER A 104 -4.17 -22.04 0.10
N GLY A 105 -5.39 -21.67 -0.28
CA GLY A 105 -6.57 -22.52 -0.21
C GLY A 105 -6.98 -23.03 -1.58
N ASP A 106 -8.16 -22.60 -2.03
CA ASP A 106 -8.80 -23.15 -3.23
C ASP A 106 -8.28 -22.56 -4.55
N HIS A 107 -7.31 -21.65 -4.50
CA HIS A 107 -6.71 -20.99 -5.66
C HIS A 107 -7.75 -20.25 -6.51
N LYS A 108 -8.68 -19.55 -5.84
CA LYS A 108 -9.71 -18.74 -6.48
C LYS A 108 -9.78 -17.32 -5.90
N GLU A 109 -10.47 -16.46 -6.64
CA GLU A 109 -10.87 -15.14 -6.15
C GLU A 109 -12.06 -15.27 -5.19
N HIS A 110 -12.02 -14.50 -4.10
CA HIS A 110 -13.03 -14.43 -3.06
C HIS A 110 -13.43 -12.99 -2.82
N GLU A 111 -14.67 -12.81 -2.35
CA GLU A 111 -15.07 -11.54 -1.75
C GLU A 111 -14.25 -11.26 -0.49
N TYR A 112 -13.81 -10.03 -0.37
CA TYR A 112 -13.04 -9.52 0.75
C TYR A 112 -13.79 -8.38 1.42
N ASN A 113 -14.49 -8.73 2.51
CA ASN A 113 -15.33 -7.81 3.25
C ASN A 113 -14.67 -7.45 4.60
N GLN A 114 -13.78 -6.45 4.55
CA GLN A 114 -13.11 -5.86 5.71
C GLN A 114 -13.48 -4.37 5.79
N PRO A 115 -14.01 -3.87 6.91
CA PRO A 115 -14.35 -2.45 7.08
C PRO A 115 -13.14 -1.50 6.91
#